data_AF-A0A530C4P6-F1
#
_entry.id   AF-A0A530C4P6-F1
#
_cell.length_a   1.000
_cell.length_b   1.000
_cell.length_c   1.000
_cell.angle_alpha   90.00
_cell.angle_beta   90.00
_cell.angle_gamma   90.00
#
_symmetry.space_group_name_H-M   'P 1'
#
loop_
_entity.id
_entity.type
_entity.pdbx_description
1 polymer ?
#
loop_
_entity_poly.entity_id
_entity_poly.type
_entity_poly.pdbx_seq_one_letter_code
_entity_poly.pdbx_strand_id
1 'polypeptide(L)' 'ARVDHVAAGSADDIARAARLGGRLNKGTFTSPVKDFYLTNPIARASAVMAECSALAKSGFKQAAE' A
#
# COMPACT_ATOMS: atom_id res chain seq x y z
N ALA A 1 5.73 -21.95 -21.89
CA ALA A 1 5.14 -21.34 -20.68
C ALA A 1 5.20 -19.82 -20.83
N ARG A 2 4.16 -19.08 -20.45
CA ARG A 2 4.16 -17.59 -20.45
C ARG A 2 4.72 -17.08 -19.13
N VAL A 3 6.00 -17.33 -18.88
CA VAL A 3 6.70 -16.78 -17.71
C VAL A 3 7.28 -15.41 -18.14
N ASP A 4 7.19 -14.42 -17.25
CA ASP A 4 7.69 -13.04 -17.44
C ASP A 4 7.02 -12.19 -18.55
N HIS A 5 5.83 -12.58 -19.03
CA HIS A 5 5.08 -11.78 -19.99
C HIS A 5 4.01 -10.91 -19.32
N VAL A 6 4.00 -9.61 -19.62
CA VAL A 6 2.89 -8.69 -19.27
C VAL A 6 1.92 -8.62 -20.45
N ALA A 7 0.70 -9.10 -20.27
CA ALA A 7 -0.33 -8.96 -21.30
C ALA A 7 -0.72 -7.48 -21.49
N ALA A 8 -0.93 -7.07 -22.73
CA ALA A 8 -1.48 -5.75 -23.02
C ALA A 8 -2.91 -5.66 -22.45
N GLY A 9 -3.21 -4.57 -21.74
CA GLY A 9 -4.57 -4.30 -21.26
C GLY A 9 -5.47 -3.78 -22.38
N SER A 10 -6.79 -3.88 -22.19
CA SER A 10 -7.80 -3.29 -23.09
C SER A 10 -8.55 -2.16 -22.41
N ALA A 11 -8.86 -1.10 -23.16
CA ALA A 11 -9.74 -0.03 -22.70
C ALA A 11 -11.15 -0.55 -22.34
N ASP A 12 -11.61 -1.62 -23.00
CA ASP A 12 -12.90 -2.26 -22.69
C ASP A 12 -12.94 -2.83 -21.26
N ASP A 13 -11.79 -3.14 -20.67
CA ASP A 13 -11.70 -3.66 -19.30
C ASP A 13 -12.18 -2.60 -18.29
N ILE A 14 -11.87 -1.33 -18.56
CA ILE A 14 -12.34 -0.19 -17.76
C ILE A 14 -13.86 -0.02 -17.90
N ALA A 15 -14.39 -0.13 -19.12
CA ALA A 15 -15.83 -0.06 -19.36
C ALA A 15 -16.59 -1.20 -18.66
N ARG A 16 -16.01 -2.40 -18.60
CA ARG A 16 -16.57 -3.53 -17.83
C ARG A 16 -16.52 -3.26 -16.33
N ALA A 17 -15.41 -2.73 -15.80
CA ALA A 17 -15.29 -2.38 -14.39
C ALA A 17 -16.31 -1.30 -13.97
N ALA A 18 -16.52 -0.27 -14.80
CA ALA A 18 -17.49 0.80 -14.54
C ALA A 18 -18.94 0.28 -14.40
N ARG A 19 -19.27 -0.87 -15.01
CA ARG A 19 -20.59 -1.51 -14.91
C ARG A 19 -20.82 -2.30 -13.63
N LEU A 20 -19.77 -2.61 -12.85
CA LEU A 20 -19.88 -3.44 -11.64
C LEU A 20 -20.75 -2.79 -10.55
N GLY A 21 -20.96 -1.47 -10.60
CA GLY A 21 -21.93 -0.74 -9.77
C GLY A 21 -21.72 -0.94 -8.26
N GLY A 22 -22.72 -0.55 -7.46
CA GLY A 22 -22.74 -0.71 -6.01
C GLY A 22 -22.65 0.61 -5.22
N ARG A 23 -23.25 0.62 -4.03
CA ARG A 23 -23.17 1.78 -3.12
C ARG A 23 -21.80 1.81 -2.45
N LEU A 24 -20.97 2.77 -2.84
CA LEU A 24 -19.75 3.10 -2.10
C LEU A 24 -20.11 3.74 -0.76
N ASN A 25 -19.30 3.47 0.27
CA ASN A 25 -19.42 4.20 1.53
C ASN A 25 -18.93 5.65 1.34
N LYS A 26 -19.32 6.54 2.26
CA LYS A 26 -18.89 7.95 2.25
C LYS A 26 -17.52 8.17 2.90
N GLY A 27 -16.72 7.11 3.05
CA GLY A 27 -15.41 7.18 3.67
C GLY A 27 -14.39 7.84 2.73
N THR A 28 -13.42 8.54 3.30
CA THR A 28 -12.24 8.99 2.56
C THR A 28 -11.41 7.79 2.14
N PHE A 29 -10.77 7.84 0.96
CA PHE A 29 -9.74 6.87 0.59
C PHE A 29 -8.54 7.01 1.53
N THR A 30 -8.34 6.00 2.39
CA THR A 30 -7.20 5.92 3.30
C THR A 30 -6.24 4.82 2.88
N SER A 31 -4.95 5.00 3.13
CA SER A 31 -3.98 3.92 2.95
C SER A 31 -4.38 2.69 3.80
N PRO A 32 -4.43 1.47 3.23
CA PRO A 32 -4.62 0.25 4.01
C PRO A 32 -3.38 -0.09 4.84
N VAL A 33 -2.20 0.43 4.45
CA VAL A 33 -0.95 0.27 5.18
C VAL A 33 -0.81 1.40 6.18
N LYS A 34 -1.06 1.09 7.46
CA LYS A 34 -0.97 2.05 8.57
C LYS A 34 0.46 2.31 9.03
N ASP A 35 1.32 1.31 8.89
CA ASP A 35 2.72 1.36 9.29
C ASP A 35 3.55 0.57 8.28
N PHE A 36 4.39 1.28 7.54
CA PHE A 36 5.23 0.69 6.51
C PHE A 36 6.25 -0.31 7.08
N TYR A 37 6.74 -0.08 8.30
CA TYR A 37 7.76 -0.92 8.92
C TYR A 37 7.18 -2.18 9.58
N LEU A 38 5.84 -2.27 9.72
CA LEU A 38 5.16 -3.37 10.41
C LEU A 38 4.07 -4.04 9.56
N THR A 39 4.35 -4.24 8.27
CA THR A 39 3.38 -4.74 7.27
C THR A 39 3.07 -6.23 7.35
N ASN A 40 4.03 -7.04 7.80
CA ASN A 40 3.94 -8.50 7.78
C ASN A 40 4.51 -9.11 9.08
N PRO A 41 4.28 -10.42 9.35
CA PRO A 41 4.70 -11.05 10.60
C PRO A 41 6.22 -11.00 10.86
N ILE A 42 7.05 -11.13 9.82
CA ILE A 42 8.51 -11.07 9.94
C ILE A 42 8.93 -9.66 10.37
N ALA A 43 8.38 -8.64 9.72
CA ALA A 43 8.66 -7.25 10.07
C ALA A 43 8.18 -6.90 11.49
N ARG A 44 7.01 -7.41 11.91
CA ARG A 44 6.50 -7.22 13.29
C ARG A 44 7.34 -7.89 14.37
N ALA A 45 8.02 -8.99 14.05
CA ALA A 45 8.91 -9.66 14.99
C ALA A 45 10.30 -9.01 15.08
N SER A 46 10.63 -8.08 14.17
CA SER A 46 11.94 -7.43 14.12
C SER A 46 12.02 -6.23 15.07
N ALA A 47 12.99 -6.26 15.99
CA ALA A 47 13.30 -5.13 16.87
C ALA A 47 13.74 -3.89 16.08
N VAL A 48 14.55 -4.08 15.03
CA VAL A 48 15.02 -2.99 14.15
C VAL A 48 13.84 -2.29 13.47
N MET A 49 12.86 -3.05 12.99
CA MET A 49 11.68 -2.45 12.36
C MET A 49 10.79 -1.70 13.37
N ALA A 50 10.74 -2.16 14.62
CA ALA A 50 10.06 -1.42 15.69
C ALA A 50 10.74 -0.06 15.96
N GLU A 51 12.07 -0.02 15.97
CA GLU A 51 12.84 1.23 16.09
C GLU A 51 12.61 2.17 14.92
N CYS A 52 12.65 1.66 13.68
CA CYS A 52 12.35 2.45 12.48
C CYS A 52 10.91 3.01 12.50
N SER A 53 9.94 2.20 12.92
CA SER A 53 8.55 2.63 13.09
C SER A 53 8.44 3.77 14.10
N ALA A 54 9.13 3.66 15.24
CA ALA A 54 9.14 4.70 16.27
C ALA A 54 9.78 6.00 15.76
N LEU A 55 10.89 5.90 15.02
CA LEU A 55 11.55 7.05 14.41
C LEU A 55 10.64 7.74 13.38
N ALA A 56 10.01 6.97 12.50
CA ALA A 56 9.10 7.51 11.48
C ALA A 56 7.86 8.20 12.07
N LYS A 57 7.32 7.65 13.17
CA LYS A 57 6.18 8.24 13.89
C LYS A 57 6.55 9.51 14.67
N SER A 58 7.79 9.63 15.10
CA SER A 58 8.31 10.79 15.83
C SER A 58 8.56 12.02 14.94
N GLY A 59 8.23 11.90 13.64
CA GLY A 59 8.41 12.93 12.64
C GLY A 59 9.84 12.94 12.11
N PHE A 60 9.98 13.22 10.81
CA PHE A 60 11.26 13.58 10.21
C PHE A 60 11.78 14.88 10.84
N LYS A 61 12.45 14.78 12.00
CA LYS A 61 13.49 15.74 12.34
C LYS A 61 14.64 15.46 11.38
N GLN A 62 14.50 15.89 10.13
CA GLN A 62 15.65 16.07 9.27
C GLN A 62 16.57 17.04 10.03
N ALA A 63 17.61 16.50 10.66
CA ALA A 63 18.82 17.27 10.83
C ALA A 63 19.23 17.62 9.40
N ALA A 64 19.06 18.89 9.04
CA ALA A 64 19.65 19.43 7.84
C ALA A 64 21.16 19.24 7.97
N GLU A 65 21.70 18.25 7.28
CA GLU A 65 23.07 18.27 6.79
C GLU A 65 23.08 18.85 5.37
#